data_AF-A0A3Q0FTE4-F1
#
_entry.id   AF-A0A3Q0FTE4-F1
#
_cell.length_a   1.000
_cell.length_b   1.000
_cell.length_c   1.000
_cell.angle_alpha   90.00
_cell.angle_beta   90.00
_cell.angle_gamma   90.00
#
_symmetry.space_group_name_H-M   'P 1'
#
loop_
_entity.id
_entity.type
_entity.pdbx_description
1 polymer ?
#
loop_
_entity_poly.entity_id
_entity_poly.type
_entity_poly.pdbx_seq_one_letter_code
_entity_poly.pdbx_strand_id
1 'polypeptide(L)'
;MRTAAHLILCLLGCLVLSPWLEGAPVQKCRKDWLRYGNNCYRLFRQRKTWEDAEVECQSYSPWTHLATIHSNRETNVVSSYILRNPPDGPVWIGIHDARHNGAWTWTDGSIYHYRAWNNGEPNNLDWVEYCAELLEYKRK
;
A
#
# COMPACT_ATOMS: atom_id res chain seq x y z
N MET A 1 -8.99 2.09 -62.11
CA MET A 1 -9.67 3.40 -61.87
C MET A 1 -11.16 3.09 -61.85
N ARG A 2 -11.91 3.16 -60.76
CA ARG A 2 -12.03 4.22 -59.73
C ARG A 2 -12.21 3.61 -58.35
N THR A 3 -11.59 4.27 -57.38
CA THR A 3 -11.61 4.04 -55.94
C THR A 3 -13.01 4.22 -55.35
N ALA A 4 -13.49 3.24 -54.58
CA ALA A 4 -14.54 3.47 -53.61
C ALA A 4 -13.87 3.92 -52.30
N ALA A 5 -13.66 5.24 -52.20
CA ALA A 5 -13.59 5.89 -50.90
C ALA A 5 -14.94 5.69 -50.21
N HIS A 6 -14.90 5.48 -48.89
CA HIS A 6 -15.95 5.65 -47.87
C HIS A 6 -15.88 4.52 -46.82
N LEU A 7 -14.74 4.41 -46.15
CA LEU A 7 -14.64 3.81 -44.81
C LEU A 7 -14.07 4.85 -43.84
N ILE A 8 -14.57 6.09 -43.96
CA ILE A 8 -14.32 7.18 -43.01
C ILE A 8 -15.69 7.74 -42.64
N LEU A 9 -16.44 7.03 -41.79
CA LEU A 9 -17.58 7.58 -41.05
C LEU A 9 -18.05 6.58 -39.99
N CYS A 10 -17.16 6.26 -39.06
CA CYS A 10 -17.57 5.75 -37.74
C CYS A 10 -16.63 6.25 -36.62
N LEU A 11 -16.02 7.44 -36.80
CA LEU A 11 -15.17 8.07 -35.78
C LEU A 11 -15.85 9.22 -35.03
N LEU A 12 -17.12 9.53 -35.29
CA LEU A 12 -17.85 10.61 -34.59
C LEU A 12 -19.23 10.17 -34.08
N GLY A 13 -19.37 8.89 -33.71
CA GLY A 13 -20.64 8.31 -33.24
C GLY A 13 -20.62 7.73 -31.82
N CYS A 14 -19.50 7.81 -31.10
CA CYS A 14 -19.43 7.41 -29.67
C CYS A 14 -19.35 8.62 -28.73
N LEU A 15 -19.94 9.75 -29.11
CA LEU A 15 -20.46 10.73 -28.16
C LEU A 15 -21.80 10.25 -27.57
N VAL A 16 -21.92 8.93 -27.31
CA VAL A 16 -22.92 8.44 -26.37
C VAL A 16 -22.53 9.03 -25.04
N LEU A 17 -23.27 10.09 -24.68
CA LEU A 17 -23.62 10.43 -23.31
C LEU A 17 -23.63 9.12 -22.54
N SER A 18 -22.56 8.86 -21.81
CA SER A 18 -22.51 7.77 -20.87
C SER A 18 -22.94 8.39 -19.56
N PRO A 19 -24.18 8.19 -19.07
CA PRO A 19 -24.53 8.55 -17.69
C PRO A 19 -23.64 7.89 -16.63
N TRP A 20 -22.70 7.04 -17.05
CA TRP A 20 -21.90 6.16 -16.23
C TRP A 20 -20.66 6.82 -15.62
N LEU A 21 -20.52 8.15 -15.73
CA LEU A 21 -19.72 8.94 -14.78
C LEU A 21 -20.51 9.27 -13.51
N GLU A 22 -21.54 8.47 -13.19
CA GLU A 22 -21.99 8.33 -11.80
C GLU A 22 -20.79 7.80 -11.01
N GLY A 23 -20.17 8.70 -10.24
CA GLY A 23 -18.93 8.47 -9.53
C GLY A 23 -18.91 7.10 -8.87
N ALA A 24 -17.88 6.31 -9.19
CA ALA A 24 -17.70 4.99 -8.61
C ALA A 24 -17.95 5.06 -7.10
N PRO A 25 -18.74 4.13 -6.53
CA PRO A 25 -19.05 4.16 -5.11
C PRO A 25 -17.75 4.24 -4.33
N VAL A 26 -17.62 5.28 -3.48
CA VAL A 26 -16.46 5.45 -2.61
C VAL A 26 -16.31 4.15 -1.83
N GLN A 27 -15.28 3.37 -2.17
CA GLN A 27 -15.04 2.09 -1.54
C GLN A 27 -14.90 2.32 -0.04
N LYS A 28 -15.92 1.89 0.69
CA LYS A 28 -15.98 2.06 2.14
C LYS A 28 -15.08 0.99 2.74
N CYS A 29 -14.16 1.41 3.61
CA CYS A 29 -13.34 0.45 4.34
C CYS A 29 -14.21 -0.58 5.07
N ARG A 30 -13.73 -1.81 5.14
CA ARG A 30 -14.35 -2.86 5.96
C ARG A 30 -14.50 -2.36 7.41
N LYS A 31 -15.48 -2.90 8.13
CA LYS A 31 -15.71 -2.56 9.53
C LYS A 31 -14.41 -2.76 10.34
N ASP A 32 -14.10 -1.82 11.21
CA ASP A 32 -12.91 -1.80 12.09
C ASP A 32 -11.55 -1.58 11.40
N TRP A 33 -11.55 -1.24 10.10
CA TRP A 33 -10.35 -0.79 9.39
C TRP A 33 -10.22 0.74 9.50
N LEU A 34 -9.01 1.21 9.74
CA LEU A 34 -8.68 2.62 9.69
C LEU A 34 -8.72 3.12 8.24
N ARG A 35 -9.45 4.19 7.97
CA ARG A 35 -9.39 4.87 6.67
C ARG A 35 -8.40 6.03 6.73
N TYR A 36 -7.52 6.12 5.73
CA TYR A 36 -6.71 7.30 5.48
C TYR A 36 -6.56 7.51 3.97
N GLY A 37 -7.02 8.66 3.47
CA GLY A 37 -7.13 8.91 2.03
C GLY A 37 -8.04 7.88 1.34
N ASN A 38 -7.49 7.21 0.32
CA ASN A 38 -8.14 6.15 -0.43
C ASN A 38 -7.79 4.74 0.06
N ASN A 39 -6.96 4.64 1.10
CA ASN A 39 -6.47 3.38 1.65
C ASN A 39 -7.21 2.99 2.93
N CYS A 40 -7.21 1.70 3.21
CA CYS A 40 -7.75 1.11 4.43
C CYS A 40 -6.65 0.29 5.11
N TYR A 41 -6.47 0.47 6.41
CA TYR A 41 -5.41 -0.17 7.20
C TYR A 41 -6.03 -1.00 8.31
N ARG A 42 -5.40 -2.12 8.63
CA ARG A 42 -5.77 -2.97 9.76
C ARG A 42 -4.53 -3.46 10.46
N LEU A 43 -4.57 -3.41 11.79
CA LEU A 43 -3.55 -3.99 12.64
C LEU A 43 -3.95 -5.42 13.04
N PHE A 44 -3.02 -6.35 12.88
CA PHE A 44 -3.14 -7.73 13.36
C PHE A 44 -2.18 -7.93 14.54
N ARG A 45 -2.66 -8.52 15.63
CA ARG A 45 -1.86 -8.75 16.85
C ARG A 45 -1.16 -10.10 16.86
N GLN A 46 -1.59 -11.02 16.00
CA GLN A 46 -0.96 -12.33 15.92
C GLN A 46 0.44 -12.18 15.31
N ARG A 47 1.47 -12.62 16.03
CA ARG A 47 2.85 -12.57 15.56
C ARG A 47 3.04 -13.57 14.41
N LYS A 48 3.73 -13.12 13.37
CA LYS A 48 4.03 -13.86 12.14
C LYS A 48 5.40 -13.47 11.64
N THR A 49 5.99 -14.34 10.80
CA THR A 49 7.09 -13.91 9.94
C THR A 49 6.58 -12.83 8.99
N TRP A 50 7.48 -12.06 8.40
CA TRP A 50 7.09 -11.01 7.46
C TRP A 50 6.37 -11.61 6.24
N GLU A 51 6.85 -12.75 5.74
CA GLU A 51 6.28 -13.46 4.60
C GLU A 51 4.86 -13.97 4.89
N ASP A 52 4.64 -14.59 6.04
CA ASP A 52 3.32 -15.08 6.45
C ASP A 52 2.34 -13.93 6.65
N ALA A 53 2.82 -12.77 7.10
CA ALA A 53 2.00 -11.57 7.25
C ALA A 53 1.57 -10.99 5.89
N GLU A 54 2.48 -10.93 4.91
CA GLU A 54 2.15 -10.52 3.53
C GLU A 54 1.16 -11.49 2.88
N VAL A 55 1.36 -12.80 3.02
CA VAL A 55 0.42 -13.81 2.52
C VAL A 55 -0.96 -13.65 3.17
N GLU A 56 -1.02 -13.37 4.48
CA GLU A 56 -2.29 -13.10 5.14
C GLU A 56 -2.97 -11.83 4.59
N CYS A 57 -2.23 -10.75 4.37
CA CYS A 57 -2.77 -9.53 3.75
C CYS A 57 -3.38 -9.84 2.38
N GLN A 58 -2.67 -10.56 1.52
CA GLN A 58 -3.12 -10.95 0.19
C GLN A 58 -4.36 -11.88 0.20
N SER A 59 -4.57 -12.62 1.29
CA SER A 59 -5.77 -13.46 1.46
C SER A 59 -7.09 -12.66 1.52
N TYR A 60 -7.03 -11.37 1.87
CA TYR A 60 -8.22 -10.50 1.90
C TYR A 60 -8.67 -10.06 0.52
N SER A 61 -7.73 -9.89 -0.41
CA SER A 61 -7.89 -9.49 -1.81
C SER A 61 -6.51 -9.45 -2.49
N PRO A 62 -6.40 -9.71 -3.80
CA PRO A 62 -5.14 -9.56 -4.56
C PRO A 62 -4.50 -8.16 -4.50
N TRP A 63 -5.26 -7.15 -4.08
CA TRP A 63 -4.82 -5.75 -3.98
C TRP A 63 -4.54 -5.32 -2.53
N THR A 64 -4.56 -6.25 -1.58
CA THR A 64 -4.28 -6.00 -0.17
C THR A 64 -2.90 -6.54 0.17
N HIS A 65 -2.05 -5.65 0.67
CA HIS A 65 -0.66 -5.94 1.01
C HIS A 65 -0.37 -5.48 2.44
N LEU A 66 0.79 -5.85 2.97
CA LEU A 66 1.37 -5.17 4.12
C LEU A 66 1.40 -3.65 3.86
N ALA A 67 1.18 -2.89 4.92
CA ALA A 67 0.95 -1.45 4.82
C ALA A 67 2.12 -0.73 4.15
N THR A 68 1.82 0.09 3.16
CA THR A 68 2.75 1.03 2.54
C THR A 68 2.56 2.42 3.11
N ILE A 69 3.61 3.24 3.10
CA ILE A 69 3.59 4.58 3.69
C ILE A 69 4.31 5.54 2.73
N HIS A 70 3.63 6.62 2.35
CA HIS A 70 4.10 7.58 1.34
C HIS A 70 4.27 9.00 1.87
N SER A 71 3.97 9.26 3.14
CA SER A 71 4.12 10.59 3.72
C SER A 71 4.26 10.57 5.24
N ASN A 72 4.83 11.64 5.80
CA ASN A 72 4.88 11.83 7.26
C ASN A 72 3.48 11.89 7.89
N ARG A 73 2.51 12.49 7.21
CA ARG A 73 1.13 12.54 7.69
C ARG A 73 0.51 11.14 7.79
N GLU A 74 0.78 10.29 6.81
CA GLU A 74 0.35 8.89 6.82
C GLU A 74 1.04 8.11 7.93
N THR A 75 2.37 8.25 8.10
CA THR A 75 3.11 7.70 9.26
C THR A 75 2.42 8.07 10.56
N ASN A 76 2.11 9.35 10.79
CA ASN A 76 1.50 9.81 12.03
C ASN A 76 0.11 9.20 12.27
N VAL A 77 -0.70 9.06 11.22
CA VAL A 77 -2.05 8.47 11.30
C VAL A 77 -1.97 6.98 11.62
N VAL A 78 -1.11 6.23 10.92
CA VAL A 78 -0.90 4.80 11.14
C VAL A 78 -0.30 4.54 12.52
N SER A 79 0.74 5.27 12.92
CA SER A 79 1.34 5.15 14.26
C SER A 79 0.34 5.46 15.37
N SER A 80 -0.51 6.48 15.19
CA SER A 80 -1.56 6.80 16.16
C SER A 80 -2.63 5.70 16.26
N TYR A 81 -2.95 5.03 15.14
CA TYR A 81 -3.88 3.90 15.15
C TYR A 81 -3.29 2.69 15.88
N ILE A 82 -2.00 2.42 15.71
CA ILE A 82 -1.30 1.33 16.41
C ILE A 82 -1.18 1.66 17.91
N LEU A 83 -0.89 2.90 18.29
CA LEU A 83 -0.85 3.35 19.68
C LEU A 83 -2.17 3.15 20.43
N ARG A 84 -3.31 3.34 19.74
CA ARG A 84 -4.65 3.08 20.30
C ARG A 84 -4.99 1.58 20.38
N ASN A 85 -4.23 0.74 19.69
CA ASN A 85 -4.45 -0.70 19.59
C ASN A 85 -3.13 -1.47 19.85
N PRO A 86 -2.44 -1.22 20.97
CA PRO A 86 -1.05 -1.62 21.15
C PRO A 86 -0.84 -3.13 20.89
N PRO A 87 0.14 -3.50 20.05
CA PRO A 87 0.60 -4.88 19.87
C PRO A 87 1.70 -5.23 20.88
N ASP A 88 1.98 -6.53 21.05
CA ASP A 88 3.04 -7.04 21.91
C ASP A 88 4.41 -7.06 21.19
N GLY A 89 4.77 -5.94 20.55
CA GLY A 89 6.02 -5.82 19.81
C GLY A 89 5.96 -4.86 18.61
N PRO A 90 7.00 -4.88 17.77
CA PRO A 90 7.03 -4.13 16.52
C PRO A 90 5.97 -4.64 15.52
N VAL A 91 5.67 -3.83 14.50
CA VAL A 91 4.65 -4.14 13.47
C VAL A 91 5.28 -4.13 12.10
N TRP A 92 5.13 -5.21 11.35
CA TRP A 92 5.57 -5.31 9.97
C TRP A 92 4.86 -4.31 9.06
N ILE A 93 5.63 -3.75 8.11
CA ILE A 93 5.14 -2.94 6.99
C ILE A 93 5.69 -3.51 5.68
N GLY A 94 5.14 -3.06 4.55
CA GLY A 94 5.39 -3.66 3.24
C GLY A 94 6.72 -3.31 2.58
N ILE A 95 7.62 -2.53 3.22
CA ILE A 95 8.93 -2.24 2.62
C ILE A 95 9.89 -3.38 2.91
N HIS A 96 10.54 -3.88 1.85
CA HIS A 96 11.52 -4.96 1.93
C HIS A 96 12.61 -4.81 0.86
N ASP A 97 13.77 -5.41 1.09
CA ASP A 97 14.86 -5.54 0.11
C ASP A 97 14.89 -6.99 -0.41
N ALA A 98 14.07 -7.28 -1.42
CA ALA A 98 13.92 -8.63 -1.97
C ALA A 98 15.21 -9.25 -2.53
N ARG A 99 16.19 -8.41 -2.90
CA ARG A 99 17.40 -8.84 -3.60
C ARG A 99 18.65 -8.80 -2.72
N HIS A 100 18.49 -8.40 -1.46
CA HIS A 100 19.58 -8.30 -0.49
C HIS A 100 20.74 -7.43 -1.01
N ASN A 101 20.41 -6.35 -1.71
CA ASN A 101 21.37 -5.48 -2.38
C ASN A 101 21.18 -4.00 -2.05
N GLY A 102 20.37 -3.70 -1.03
CA GLY A 102 20.01 -2.35 -0.59
C GLY A 102 18.89 -1.70 -1.41
N ALA A 103 18.30 -2.40 -2.39
CA ALA A 103 17.22 -1.86 -3.21
C ALA A 103 15.84 -2.16 -2.60
N TRP A 104 15.44 -1.32 -1.65
CA TRP A 104 14.15 -1.43 -0.98
C TRP A 104 12.96 -1.09 -1.90
N THR A 105 11.91 -1.91 -1.83
CA THR A 105 10.67 -1.79 -2.60
C THR A 105 9.45 -2.06 -1.74
N TRP A 106 8.31 -1.48 -2.12
CA TRP A 106 7.03 -1.76 -1.48
C TRP A 106 6.35 -2.99 -2.08
N THR A 107 5.68 -3.80 -1.24
CA THR A 107 4.95 -5.01 -1.66
C THR A 107 3.79 -4.74 -2.62
N ASP A 108 3.16 -3.56 -2.55
CA ASP A 108 2.10 -3.14 -3.48
C ASP A 108 2.63 -2.63 -4.84
N GLY A 109 3.95 -2.61 -5.03
CA GLY A 109 4.60 -2.12 -6.25
C GLY A 109 4.64 -0.59 -6.40
N SER A 110 4.19 0.15 -5.39
CA SER A 110 4.24 1.62 -5.37
C SER A 110 5.69 2.13 -5.31
N ILE A 111 5.87 3.38 -5.73
CA ILE A 111 7.21 3.97 -5.84
C ILE A 111 7.77 4.30 -4.45
N TYR A 112 8.99 3.84 -4.19
CA TYR A 112 9.72 4.10 -2.95
C TYR A 112 10.40 5.48 -2.92
N HIS A 113 9.60 6.55 -2.80
CA HIS A 113 10.09 7.93 -2.64
C HIS A 113 10.16 8.41 -1.19
N TYR A 114 9.21 7.99 -0.36
CA TYR A 114 9.16 8.38 1.04
C TYR A 114 10.09 7.48 1.86
N ARG A 115 11.11 8.07 2.47
CA ARG A 115 12.11 7.38 3.29
C ARG A 115 12.07 7.98 4.69
N ALA A 116 11.67 7.17 5.66
CA ALA A 116 11.53 7.58 7.06
C ALA A 116 12.13 6.50 7.98
N TRP A 117 13.35 6.09 7.66
CA TRP A 117 14.12 5.19 8.51
C TRP A 117 14.49 5.87 9.82
N ASN A 118 14.56 5.07 10.87
CA ASN A 118 15.12 5.52 12.13
C ASN A 118 16.60 5.87 11.96
N ASN A 119 17.13 6.66 12.89
CA ASN A 119 18.54 7.02 12.85
C ASN A 119 19.41 5.75 12.92
N GLY A 120 20.28 5.55 11.93
CA GLY A 120 21.10 4.35 11.79
C GLY A 120 20.46 3.23 10.97
N GLU A 121 19.23 3.38 10.49
CA GLU A 121 18.56 2.40 9.62
C GLU A 121 18.50 2.86 8.16
N PRO A 122 18.42 1.93 7.18
CA PRO A 122 18.57 0.48 7.34
C PRO A 122 20.06 0.13 7.47
N ASN A 123 20.45 -0.60 8.52
CA ASN A 123 21.84 -1.04 8.71
C ASN A 123 22.12 -2.48 8.24
N ASN A 124 21.06 -3.26 7.99
CA ASN A 124 21.15 -4.69 7.70
C ASN A 124 21.98 -5.43 8.77
N LEU A 125 21.62 -5.24 10.04
CA LEU A 125 22.38 -5.80 11.17
C LEU A 125 22.48 -7.32 11.00
N ASP A 126 23.69 -7.85 11.23
CA ASP A 126 24.02 -9.27 11.07
C ASP A 126 23.69 -9.87 9.68
N TRP A 127 23.43 -9.03 8.67
CA TRP A 127 23.06 -9.41 7.30
C TRP A 127 21.73 -10.19 7.20
N VAL A 128 20.79 -9.95 8.11
CA VAL A 128 19.51 -10.68 8.19
C VAL A 128 18.26 -9.79 8.14
N GLU A 129 18.41 -8.47 7.98
CA GLU A 129 17.29 -7.51 8.07
C GLU A 129 16.89 -6.97 6.69
N TYR A 130 16.11 -7.77 5.96
CA TYR A 130 15.61 -7.42 4.62
C TYR A 130 14.13 -7.01 4.62
N CYS A 131 13.50 -6.96 5.79
CA CYS A 131 12.09 -6.68 6.01
C CYS A 131 11.95 -5.63 7.10
N ALA A 132 11.03 -4.67 6.94
CA ALA A 132 10.97 -3.53 7.86
C ALA A 132 9.78 -3.54 8.81
N GLU A 133 10.03 -3.00 9.99
CA GLU A 133 9.05 -2.77 11.03
C GLU A 133 8.80 -1.28 11.24
N LEU A 134 7.59 -0.93 11.64
CA LEU A 134 7.28 0.39 12.18
C LEU A 134 7.56 0.40 13.69
N LEU A 135 8.56 1.18 14.12
CA LEU A 135 9.09 1.17 15.49
C LEU A 135 8.73 2.42 16.31
N GLU A 136 8.59 3.60 15.70
CA GLU A 136 8.30 4.83 16.44
C GLU A 136 6.81 5.05 16.69
N TYR A 137 6.31 4.39 17.73
CA TYR A 137 5.05 4.75 18.40
C TYR A 137 5.35 5.78 19.50
N LYS A 138 5.84 6.98 19.19
CA LYS A 138 6.14 7.94 20.28
C LYS A 138 4.85 8.33 21.01
N ARG A 139 4.59 7.66 22.15
CA ARG A 139 4.08 8.35 23.33
C ARG A 139 5.17 9.33 23.73
N LYS A 140 4.90 10.63 23.57
CA LYS A 140 5.51 11.60 24.48
C LYS A 140 5.04 11.32 25.89
#